data_AF-A0A9Q1CJZ8-F1
#
_entry.id   AF-A0A9Q1CJZ8-F1
#
_cell.length_a   1.000
_cell.length_b   1.000
_cell.length_c   1.000
_cell.angle_alpha   90.00
_cell.angle_beta   90.00
_cell.angle_gamma   90.00
#
_symmetry.space_group_name_H-M   'P 1'
#
loop_
_entity.id
_entity.type
_entity.pdbx_description
1 polymer ?
#
loop_
_entity_poly.entity_id
_entity_poly.type
_entity_poly.pdbx_seq_one_letter_code
_entity_poly.pdbx_strand_id
1 'polypeptide(L)'
;MFFSFPFSSKGGFYQDEIGVIPKDDEPIGCKKCPPGKYVKNGTGKSEEDCLDCPAGTNTTLHAGYRACFCKDNYARTERFGPCSICNEKGIHCSWKEYRSIKPDFFWSWNFSKANVTNYRKFVENLKTENWMFDSFTQYDGGFPRAFQCPKEKSCVPTRDHIKNLHNSALEVLGDIMQNIPCNGMG
;
A
#
# COMPACT_ATOMS: atom_id res chain seq x y z
N MET A 1 11.04 34.58 -3.22
CA MET A 1 10.79 33.59 -2.16
C MET A 1 11.47 32.30 -2.60
N PHE A 2 12.67 32.02 -2.10
CA PHE A 2 13.48 30.88 -2.52
C PHE A 2 13.03 29.64 -1.75
N PHE A 3 12.36 28.70 -2.40
CA PHE A 3 12.14 27.39 -1.82
C PHE A 3 13.42 26.57 -1.97
N SER A 4 14.27 26.62 -0.95
CA SER A 4 15.30 25.60 -0.74
C SER A 4 14.59 24.28 -0.38
N PHE A 5 14.57 23.32 -1.31
CA PHE A 5 14.28 21.92 -0.99
C PHE A 5 15.53 21.08 -1.22
N PRO A 6 16.50 21.06 -0.28
CA PRO A 6 17.62 20.11 -0.33
C PRO A 6 17.18 18.72 0.15
N PHE A 7 15.89 18.39 0.11
CA PHE A 7 15.34 17.18 0.69
C PHE A 7 14.85 16.27 -0.42
N SER A 8 15.61 15.20 -0.68
CA SER A 8 15.16 14.12 -1.56
C SER A 8 13.81 13.57 -1.08
N SER A 9 12.96 13.11 -1.98
CA SER A 9 11.71 12.45 -1.56
C SER A 9 12.01 11.07 -0.96
N LYS A 10 11.18 10.61 -0.01
CA LYS A 10 11.25 9.21 0.47
C LYS A 10 11.00 8.26 -0.71
N GLY A 11 11.63 7.09 -0.68
CA GLY A 11 11.56 6.11 -1.77
C GLY A 11 12.90 5.95 -2.49
N GLY A 12 12.88 5.61 -3.77
CA GLY A 12 14.07 5.27 -4.57
C GLY A 12 14.88 6.45 -5.09
N PHE A 13 14.94 7.57 -4.37
CA PHE A 13 15.56 8.81 -4.86
C PHE A 13 16.53 9.43 -3.85
N TYR A 14 17.60 10.05 -4.35
CA TYR A 14 18.57 10.84 -3.57
C TYR A 14 18.94 12.13 -4.33
N GLN A 15 19.55 13.10 -3.62
CA GLN A 15 20.02 14.34 -4.24
C GLN A 15 21.32 14.82 -3.58
N ASP A 16 22.40 14.85 -4.36
CA ASP A 16 23.73 15.30 -3.98
C ASP A 16 24.06 16.73 -4.49
N GLU A 17 23.20 17.31 -5.33
CA GLU A 17 23.37 18.64 -5.91
C GLU A 17 22.38 19.66 -5.34
N ILE A 18 22.82 20.91 -5.20
CA ILE A 18 21.98 22.03 -4.77
C ILE A 18 21.45 22.76 -6.01
N GLY A 19 20.13 23.00 -6.06
CA GLY A 19 19.53 23.87 -7.07
C GLY A 19 19.17 23.20 -8.41
N VAL A 20 18.84 21.90 -8.40
CA VAL A 20 18.44 21.19 -9.62
C VAL A 20 17.04 21.62 -10.07
N ILE A 21 16.94 22.14 -11.29
CA ILE A 21 15.68 22.44 -11.97
C ILE A 21 15.16 21.14 -12.60
N PRO A 22 13.92 20.70 -12.32
CA PRO A 22 13.35 19.52 -12.95
C PRO A 22 13.31 19.68 -14.48
N LYS A 23 13.77 18.66 -15.22
CA LYS A 23 13.64 18.61 -16.68
C LYS A 23 12.30 17.94 -17.04
N ASP A 24 11.39 18.75 -17.55
CA ASP A 24 10.17 18.52 -18.36
C ASP A 24 9.24 17.31 -18.15
N ASP A 25 9.55 16.28 -17.35
CA ASP A 25 8.63 15.17 -17.03
C ASP A 25 8.87 14.52 -15.65
N GLU A 26 9.99 14.79 -14.96
CA GLU A 26 10.19 14.37 -13.57
C GLU A 26 9.96 15.58 -12.63
N PRO A 27 8.93 15.57 -11.77
CA PRO A 27 8.54 16.74 -10.96
C PRO A 27 9.61 17.17 -9.95
N ILE A 28 10.67 16.38 -9.76
CA ILE A 28 11.79 16.62 -8.86
C ILE A 28 13.04 16.08 -9.55
N GLY A 29 14.07 16.91 -9.77
CA GLY A 29 15.33 16.50 -10.42
C GLY A 29 16.23 15.60 -9.56
N CYS A 30 15.65 14.71 -8.76
CA CYS A 30 16.38 13.78 -7.90
C CYS A 30 17.01 12.63 -8.71
N LYS A 31 18.21 12.22 -8.31
CA LYS A 31 18.87 11.02 -8.82
C LYS A 31 18.17 9.77 -8.27
N LYS A 32 18.29 8.66 -9.00
CA LYS A 32 17.65 7.37 -8.65
C LYS A 32 18.61 6.49 -7.88
N CYS A 33 18.17 5.92 -6.75
CA CYS A 33 18.87 4.84 -6.07
C CYS A 33 18.98 3.60 -7.00
N PRO A 34 20.00 2.75 -6.82
CA PRO A 34 20.07 1.45 -7.50
C PRO A 34 18.83 0.57 -7.22
N PRO A 35 18.51 -0.38 -8.12
CA PRO A 35 17.48 -1.38 -7.86
C PRO A 35 17.71 -2.11 -6.54
N GLY A 36 16.63 -2.37 -5.79
CA GLY A 36 16.73 -3.01 -4.48
C GLY A 36 17.24 -2.10 -3.36
N LYS A 37 17.34 -0.78 -3.60
CA LYS A 37 17.65 0.20 -2.56
C LYS A 37 16.65 1.37 -2.53
N TYR A 38 16.56 2.03 -1.37
CA TYR A 38 15.66 3.16 -1.12
C TYR A 38 16.11 4.05 0.04
N VAL A 39 15.57 5.26 0.09
CA VAL A 39 15.75 6.25 1.17
C VAL A 39 14.48 6.30 2.01
N LYS A 40 14.58 5.97 3.29
CA LYS A 40 13.41 5.92 4.21
C LYS A 40 12.88 7.30 4.60
N ASN A 41 13.77 8.26 4.87
CA ASN A 41 13.41 9.52 5.53
C ASN A 41 13.36 10.74 4.61
N GLY A 42 13.68 10.60 3.32
CA GLY A 42 13.71 11.73 2.39
C GLY A 42 14.88 12.69 2.67
N THR A 43 15.96 12.15 3.20
CA THR A 43 17.19 12.90 3.50
C THR A 43 18.39 12.34 2.77
N GLY A 44 18.16 11.55 1.71
CA GLY A 44 19.23 10.95 0.91
C GLY A 44 19.98 12.02 0.16
N LYS A 45 21.23 12.26 0.57
CA LYS A 45 22.16 13.23 0.02
C LYS A 45 23.20 12.60 -0.92
N SER A 46 23.30 11.29 -0.92
CA SER A 46 24.16 10.55 -1.83
C SER A 46 23.57 9.16 -2.10
N GLU A 47 24.16 8.44 -3.05
CA GLU A 47 23.80 7.04 -3.31
C GLU A 47 24.05 6.13 -2.10
N GLU A 48 25.01 6.49 -1.24
CA GLU A 48 25.34 5.73 -0.02
C GLU A 48 24.22 5.79 1.03
N ASP A 49 23.38 6.83 0.98
CA ASP A 49 22.20 6.95 1.83
C ASP A 49 21.04 6.02 1.38
N CYS A 50 21.17 5.36 0.22
CA CYS A 50 20.20 4.38 -0.24
C CYS A 50 20.38 3.05 0.50
N LEU A 51 19.46 2.81 1.44
CA LEU A 51 19.37 1.60 2.24
C LEU A 51 18.87 0.42 1.42
N ASP A 52 19.29 -0.79 1.77
CA ASP A 52 18.77 -2.00 1.13
C ASP A 52 17.28 -2.19 1.42
N CYS A 53 16.54 -2.67 0.42
CA CYS A 53 15.14 -2.97 0.58
C CYS A 53 14.91 -4.05 1.65
N PRO A 54 13.87 -3.90 2.48
CA PRO A 54 13.63 -4.81 3.60
C PRO A 54 13.20 -6.22 3.13
N ALA A 55 13.23 -7.20 4.04
CA ALA A 55 12.90 -8.58 3.73
C ALA A 55 11.51 -8.74 3.06
N GLY A 56 11.41 -9.71 2.15
CA GLY A 56 10.17 -10.00 1.41
C GLY A 56 9.86 -9.05 0.24
N THR A 57 10.72 -8.08 -0.02
CA THR A 57 10.65 -7.19 -1.19
C THR A 57 11.41 -7.75 -2.40
N ASN A 58 11.10 -7.21 -3.57
CA ASN A 58 11.76 -7.50 -4.83
C ASN A 58 12.93 -6.54 -5.03
N THR A 59 14.15 -7.08 -4.97
CA THR A 59 15.40 -6.33 -5.11
C THR A 59 15.78 -6.06 -6.57
N THR A 60 15.08 -6.61 -7.55
CA THR A 60 15.35 -6.36 -8.97
C THR A 60 14.67 -5.09 -9.49
N LEU A 61 13.76 -4.52 -8.71
CA LEU A 61 12.96 -3.36 -9.10
C LEU A 61 13.47 -2.09 -8.41
N HIS A 62 13.28 -0.96 -9.08
CA HIS A 62 13.48 0.36 -8.50
C HIS A 62 12.33 0.68 -7.54
N ALA A 63 12.63 1.31 -6.40
CA ALA A 63 11.64 1.56 -5.35
C ALA A 63 10.64 2.69 -5.67
N GLY A 64 10.94 3.58 -6.63
CA GLY A 64 10.09 4.74 -6.97
C GLY A 64 9.66 5.57 -5.75
N TYR A 65 8.55 6.30 -5.83
CA TYR A 65 8.00 7.01 -4.65
C TYR A 65 7.18 6.09 -3.72
N ARG A 66 6.87 4.87 -4.20
CA ARG A 66 6.05 3.89 -3.48
C ARG A 66 6.80 3.17 -2.36
N ALA A 67 8.13 3.12 -2.43
CA ALA A 67 9.02 2.18 -1.74
C ALA A 67 9.17 0.85 -2.49
N CYS A 68 10.09 0.02 -2.01
CA CYS A 68 10.39 -1.28 -2.61
C CYS A 68 9.12 -2.14 -2.74
N PHE A 69 8.97 -2.76 -3.91
CA PHE A 69 7.82 -3.62 -4.18
C PHE A 69 7.94 -4.95 -3.43
N CYS A 70 6.84 -5.51 -2.94
CA CYS A 70 6.79 -6.85 -2.35
C CYS A 70 6.93 -7.93 -3.43
N LYS A 71 7.43 -9.10 -3.04
CA LYS A 71 7.36 -10.32 -3.87
C LYS A 71 5.90 -10.75 -4.06
N ASP A 72 5.64 -11.57 -5.07
CA ASP A 72 4.29 -12.11 -5.26
C ASP A 72 3.85 -12.94 -4.05
N ASN A 73 2.57 -12.82 -3.68
CA ASN A 73 1.95 -13.37 -2.46
C ASN A 73 2.52 -12.84 -1.14
N TYR A 74 3.24 -11.72 -1.14
CA TYR A 74 3.65 -11.04 0.09
C TYR A 74 2.78 -9.81 0.34
N ALA A 75 2.58 -9.48 1.61
CA ALA A 75 1.86 -8.29 2.05
C ALA A 75 2.58 -7.58 3.19
N ARG A 76 2.35 -6.28 3.30
CA ARG A 76 2.93 -5.41 4.33
C ARG A 76 1.85 -4.58 5.03
N THR A 77 2.21 -4.06 6.20
CA THR A 77 1.42 -3.10 6.98
C THR A 77 2.14 -1.79 7.21
N GLU A 78 3.38 -1.65 6.75
CA GLU A 78 4.15 -0.42 6.75
C GLU A 78 4.69 -0.21 5.34
N ARG A 79 4.45 0.96 4.75
CA ARG A 79 4.83 1.29 3.36
C ARG A 79 6.32 1.10 3.10
N PHE A 80 7.17 1.51 4.04
CA PHE A 80 8.63 1.41 3.93
C PHE A 80 9.21 0.23 4.71
N GLY A 81 8.34 -0.66 5.22
CA GLY A 81 8.69 -1.80 6.05
C GLY A 81 8.81 -3.11 5.27
N PRO A 82 9.10 -4.22 5.97
CA PRO A 82 9.23 -5.53 5.37
C PRO A 82 7.88 -6.05 4.85
N CYS A 83 7.95 -6.95 3.87
CA CYS A 83 6.80 -7.72 3.43
C CYS A 83 6.85 -9.12 4.05
N SER A 84 5.69 -9.64 4.40
CA SER A 84 5.49 -10.97 4.98
C SER A 84 4.71 -11.86 4.03
N ILE A 85 4.96 -13.17 4.05
CA ILE A 85 4.19 -14.11 3.23
C ILE A 85 2.72 -14.07 3.64
N CYS A 86 1.83 -14.03 2.65
CA CYS A 86 0.39 -14.02 2.83
C CYS A 86 -0.19 -15.33 2.25
N ASN A 87 -0.37 -16.31 3.14
CA ASN A 87 -0.91 -17.64 2.82
C ASN A 87 -2.16 -17.97 3.65
N GLU A 88 -2.84 -16.95 4.18
CA GLU A 88 -4.02 -17.12 5.00
C GLU A 88 -5.24 -17.58 4.18
N LYS A 89 -6.02 -18.52 4.73
CA LYS A 89 -7.24 -19.01 4.08
C LYS A 89 -8.22 -17.86 3.90
N GLY A 90 -8.72 -17.69 2.67
CA GLY A 90 -9.66 -16.63 2.33
C GLY A 90 -9.03 -15.25 2.10
N ILE A 91 -7.70 -15.13 2.20
CA ILE A 91 -6.97 -13.89 1.92
C ILE A 91 -6.27 -13.99 0.57
N HIS A 92 -6.31 -12.90 -0.19
CA HIS A 92 -5.63 -12.69 -1.45
C HIS A 92 -4.65 -11.53 -1.29
N CYS A 93 -3.39 -11.75 -1.64
CA CYS A 93 -2.34 -10.73 -1.59
C CYS A 93 -1.52 -10.66 -2.88
N SER A 94 -1.75 -11.60 -3.80
CA SER A 94 -1.03 -11.69 -5.06
C SER A 94 -1.17 -10.36 -5.81
N TRP A 95 -0.04 -9.79 -6.23
CA TRP A 95 0.01 -8.51 -6.97
C TRP A 95 -0.51 -7.26 -6.23
N LYS A 96 -0.94 -7.37 -4.96
CA LYS A 96 -1.58 -6.27 -4.23
C LYS A 96 -0.73 -5.67 -3.11
N GLU A 97 0.28 -6.38 -2.59
CA GLU A 97 1.12 -5.95 -1.43
C GLU A 97 0.38 -5.64 -0.12
N TYR A 98 -0.95 -5.64 -0.14
CA TYR A 98 -1.83 -5.56 1.00
C TYR A 98 -2.74 -6.79 1.02
N ARG A 99 -3.35 -7.05 2.17
CA ARG A 99 -4.30 -8.14 2.35
C ARG A 99 -5.66 -7.74 1.79
N SER A 100 -6.19 -8.50 0.84
CA SER A 100 -7.57 -8.42 0.38
C SER A 100 -8.28 -9.74 0.58
N ILE A 101 -9.61 -9.76 0.44
CA ILE A 101 -10.39 -11.00 0.62
C ILE A 101 -10.49 -11.75 -0.71
N LYS A 102 -10.49 -13.08 -0.68
CA LYS A 102 -10.78 -13.94 -1.84
C LYS A 102 -12.28 -13.93 -2.18
N PRO A 103 -12.67 -14.24 -3.43
CA PRO A 103 -14.07 -14.54 -3.74
C PRO A 103 -14.62 -15.62 -2.79
N ASP A 104 -15.90 -15.51 -2.41
CA ASP A 104 -16.60 -16.42 -1.49
C ASP A 104 -16.07 -16.44 -0.03
N PHE A 105 -15.33 -15.41 0.36
CA PHE A 105 -14.97 -15.14 1.75
C PHE A 105 -15.40 -13.74 2.15
N PHE A 106 -15.64 -13.50 3.44
CA PHE A 106 -15.91 -12.18 4.01
C PHE A 106 -15.09 -11.92 5.28
N TRP A 107 -14.91 -10.65 5.63
CA TRP A 107 -14.28 -10.21 6.88
C TRP A 107 -15.32 -9.66 7.84
N SER A 108 -15.19 -9.99 9.11
CA SER A 108 -15.93 -9.35 10.19
C SER A 108 -14.98 -8.49 11.02
N TRP A 109 -15.01 -7.18 10.79
CA TRP A 109 -14.21 -6.19 11.52
C TRP A 109 -14.72 -5.91 12.95
N ASN A 110 -15.58 -6.77 13.49
CA ASN A 110 -16.20 -6.58 14.80
C ASN A 110 -15.31 -7.11 15.94
N PHE A 111 -14.20 -6.42 16.22
CA PHE A 111 -13.35 -6.67 17.38
C PHE A 111 -12.52 -5.43 17.77
N SER A 112 -12.04 -5.37 19.01
CA SER A 112 -11.46 -4.17 19.62
C SER A 112 -10.20 -3.63 18.94
N LYS A 113 -9.42 -4.47 18.26
CA LYS A 113 -8.19 -4.08 17.55
C LYS A 113 -8.42 -3.78 16.06
N ALA A 114 -9.65 -3.94 15.56
CA ALA A 114 -9.97 -3.71 14.16
C ALA A 114 -10.17 -2.22 13.90
N ASN A 115 -9.53 -1.71 12.85
CA ASN A 115 -9.81 -0.38 12.34
C ASN A 115 -9.79 -0.39 10.81
N VAL A 116 -10.93 -0.67 10.21
CA VAL A 116 -11.09 -0.77 8.76
C VAL A 116 -10.83 0.56 8.05
N THR A 117 -11.17 1.68 8.70
CA THR A 117 -10.95 3.03 8.16
C THR A 117 -9.46 3.33 8.04
N ASN A 118 -8.68 3.02 9.08
CA ASN A 118 -7.23 3.17 9.06
C ASN A 118 -6.60 2.22 8.05
N TYR A 119 -7.07 0.97 7.97
CA TYR A 119 -6.57 0.03 6.97
C TYR A 119 -6.83 0.53 5.54
N ARG A 120 -8.01 1.10 5.28
CA ARG A 120 -8.33 1.72 3.99
C ARG A 120 -7.36 2.85 3.65
N LYS A 121 -7.16 3.80 4.57
CA LYS A 121 -6.23 4.92 4.38
C LYS A 121 -4.82 4.42 4.08
N PHE A 122 -4.38 3.39 4.79
CA PHE A 122 -3.09 2.76 4.53
C PHE A 122 -3.02 2.17 3.11
N VAL A 123 -4.03 1.41 2.67
CA VAL A 123 -4.04 0.80 1.33
C VAL A 123 -4.10 1.85 0.23
N GLU A 124 -4.92 2.89 0.39
CA GLU A 124 -4.99 4.03 -0.55
C GLU A 124 -3.65 4.75 -0.62
N ASN A 125 -3.02 4.98 0.54
CA ASN A 125 -1.66 5.50 0.59
C ASN A 125 -0.72 4.58 -0.18
N LEU A 126 -0.69 3.28 0.12
CA LEU A 126 0.20 2.28 -0.47
C LEU A 126 0.14 2.24 -2.01
N LYS A 127 -1.05 2.44 -2.59
CA LYS A 127 -1.28 2.49 -4.04
C LYS A 127 -0.76 3.78 -4.69
N THR A 128 -0.44 4.80 -3.91
CA THR A 128 0.04 6.09 -4.43
C THR A 128 1.48 5.98 -4.90
N GLU A 129 1.73 6.23 -6.19
CA GLU A 129 3.06 6.10 -6.82
C GLU A 129 3.76 7.45 -7.09
N ASN A 130 3.19 8.54 -6.58
CA ASN A 130 3.77 9.88 -6.66
C ASN A 130 4.36 10.33 -5.31
N TRP A 131 5.10 11.44 -5.33
CA TRP A 131 5.76 12.04 -4.17
C TRP A 131 4.80 12.65 -3.12
N MET A 132 3.54 12.89 -3.49
CA MET A 132 2.50 13.51 -2.65
C MET A 132 1.70 12.47 -1.85
N PHE A 133 2.30 11.34 -1.51
CA PHE A 133 1.63 10.32 -0.69
C PHE A 133 1.37 10.83 0.74
N ASP A 134 0.22 10.45 1.30
CA ASP A 134 -0.22 10.78 2.67
C ASP A 134 0.77 10.30 3.76
N SER A 135 0.76 10.94 4.93
CA SER A 135 1.64 10.59 6.06
C SER A 135 1.27 9.28 6.76
N PHE A 136 0.06 8.76 6.52
CA PHE A 136 -0.44 7.49 7.04
C PHE A 136 0.22 6.29 6.36
N THR A 137 1.46 6.02 6.75
CA THR A 137 2.34 5.03 6.13
C THR A 137 2.33 3.66 6.82
N GLN A 138 1.62 3.52 7.94
CA GLN A 138 1.60 2.31 8.76
C GLN A 138 0.22 2.00 9.30
N TYR A 139 -0.08 0.71 9.38
CA TYR A 139 -1.28 0.14 9.99
C TYR A 139 -0.90 -0.80 11.13
N ASP A 140 -1.25 -0.42 12.35
CA ASP A 140 -0.97 -1.18 13.58
C ASP A 140 -2.18 -1.95 14.13
N GLY A 141 -3.29 -1.95 13.39
CA GLY A 141 -4.49 -2.66 13.77
C GLY A 141 -4.37 -4.17 13.56
N GLY A 142 -5.28 -4.91 14.17
CA GLY A 142 -5.41 -6.35 13.95
C GLY A 142 -6.16 -6.65 12.65
N PHE A 143 -5.87 -7.80 12.05
CA PHE A 143 -6.64 -8.33 10.92
C PHE A 143 -7.75 -9.27 11.40
N PRO A 144 -9.00 -9.13 10.91
CA PRO A 144 -10.02 -10.14 11.13
C PRO A 144 -9.66 -11.46 10.45
N ARG A 145 -10.18 -12.55 11.00
CA ARG A 145 -10.21 -13.83 10.29
C ARG A 145 -11.19 -13.75 9.12
N ALA A 146 -10.80 -14.29 7.97
CA ALA A 146 -11.72 -14.48 6.85
C ALA A 146 -12.62 -15.71 7.06
N PHE A 147 -13.91 -15.53 6.80
CA PHE A 147 -14.93 -16.57 6.91
C PHE A 147 -15.44 -16.92 5.52
N GLN A 148 -15.60 -18.21 5.23
CA GLN A 148 -16.18 -18.67 3.98
C GLN A 148 -17.69 -18.41 3.99
N CYS A 149 -18.22 -18.00 2.86
CA CYS A 149 -19.65 -17.75 2.71
C CYS A 149 -20.44 -19.07 2.80
N PRO A 150 -21.62 -19.09 3.44
CA PRO A 150 -22.43 -20.30 3.55
C PRO A 150 -22.89 -20.89 2.21
N LYS A 151 -23.00 -20.04 1.19
CA LYS A 151 -23.37 -20.40 -0.19
C LYS A 151 -22.46 -19.63 -1.15
N GLU A 152 -22.08 -20.28 -2.25
CA GLU A 152 -21.31 -19.65 -3.32
C GLU A 152 -22.03 -18.38 -3.81
N LYS A 153 -21.27 -17.30 -4.05
CA LYS A 153 -21.80 -16.00 -4.49
C LYS A 153 -22.82 -15.36 -3.54
N SER A 154 -22.89 -15.77 -2.28
CA SER A 154 -23.76 -15.10 -1.30
C SER A 154 -23.11 -13.87 -0.67
N CYS A 155 -21.79 -13.74 -0.77
CA CYS A 155 -21.06 -12.53 -0.40
C CYS A 155 -20.74 -11.72 -1.65
N VAL A 156 -21.77 -11.11 -2.25
CA VAL A 156 -21.59 -10.16 -3.37
C VAL A 156 -21.79 -8.76 -2.84
N PRO A 157 -20.78 -7.86 -2.86
CA PRO A 157 -20.90 -6.47 -2.46
C PRO A 157 -22.20 -5.83 -3.00
N THR A 158 -23.09 -5.33 -2.13
CA THR A 158 -24.38 -4.80 -2.55
C THR A 158 -24.14 -3.51 -3.33
N ARG A 159 -24.73 -3.46 -4.53
CA ARG A 159 -24.57 -2.38 -5.52
C ARG A 159 -24.99 -1.00 -5.00
N ASP A 160 -25.76 -0.93 -3.92
CA ASP A 160 -26.18 0.33 -3.29
C ASP A 160 -25.10 1.01 -2.43
N HIS A 161 -24.05 0.29 -1.99
CA HIS A 161 -22.87 0.92 -1.36
C HIS A 161 -21.86 1.47 -2.38
N ILE A 162 -22.03 1.12 -3.66
CA ILE A 162 -21.07 1.41 -4.74
C ILE A 162 -21.49 2.67 -5.55
N LYS A 163 -22.75 3.12 -5.43
CA LYS A 163 -23.31 4.16 -6.31
C LYS A 163 -22.82 5.60 -6.09
N ASN A 164 -22.08 5.91 -5.02
CA ASN A 164 -21.76 7.31 -4.66
C ASN A 164 -20.27 7.69 -4.57
N LEU A 165 -19.31 6.88 -5.02
CA LEU A 165 -17.88 7.20 -4.85
C LEU A 165 -17.05 6.97 -6.12
N HIS A 166 -16.08 7.85 -6.37
CA HIS A 166 -15.22 7.87 -7.56
C HIS A 166 -14.27 6.64 -7.67
N ASN A 167 -13.91 6.33 -8.92
CA ASN A 167 -13.42 5.05 -9.45
C ASN A 167 -12.21 4.35 -8.79
N SER A 168 -11.37 4.99 -7.97
CA SER A 168 -10.18 4.37 -7.35
C SER A 168 -10.38 3.96 -5.88
N ALA A 169 -11.29 4.63 -5.16
CA ALA A 169 -11.68 4.24 -3.79
C ALA A 169 -12.58 2.99 -3.78
N LEU A 170 -13.27 2.72 -4.90
CA LEU A 170 -14.19 1.59 -5.11
C LEU A 170 -13.50 0.23 -4.99
N GLU A 171 -12.32 0.08 -5.60
CA GLU A 171 -11.59 -1.19 -5.62
C GLU A 171 -11.05 -1.55 -4.24
N VAL A 172 -10.50 -0.56 -3.52
CA VAL A 172 -9.97 -0.75 -2.17
C VAL A 172 -11.10 -1.15 -1.23
N LEU A 173 -12.25 -0.47 -1.32
CA LEU A 173 -13.46 -0.82 -0.58
C LEU A 173 -13.97 -2.22 -0.89
N GLY A 174 -14.07 -2.61 -2.17
CA GLY A 174 -14.49 -3.96 -2.55
C GLY A 174 -13.51 -5.05 -2.11
N ASP A 175 -12.22 -4.74 -2.12
CA ASP A 175 -11.14 -5.64 -1.73
C ASP A 175 -11.04 -5.86 -0.21
N ILE A 176 -11.35 -4.82 0.60
CA ILE A 176 -11.17 -4.84 2.07
C ILE A 176 -12.50 -4.84 2.86
N MET A 177 -13.63 -4.51 2.22
CA MET A 177 -14.95 -4.45 2.84
C MET A 177 -15.96 -5.25 2.03
N GLN A 178 -16.18 -6.49 2.46
CA GLN A 178 -17.42 -7.21 2.19
C GLN A 178 -18.33 -7.08 3.42
N ASN A 179 -18.81 -5.86 3.69
CA ASN A 179 -19.84 -5.66 4.71
C ASN A 179 -21.18 -6.07 4.13
N ILE A 180 -21.48 -7.37 4.12
CA ILE A 180 -22.85 -7.83 3.93
C ILE A 180 -23.15 -8.83 5.04
N PRO A 181 -24.20 -8.59 5.84
CA PRO A 181 -24.76 -9.67 6.63
C PRO A 181 -25.21 -10.73 5.63
N CYS A 182 -24.77 -11.98 5.80
CA CYS A 182 -25.33 -13.11 5.07
C CYS A 182 -26.86 -13.06 5.23
N ASN A 183 -27.58 -12.46 4.29
CA ASN A 183 -29.03 -12.42 4.30
C ASN A 183 -29.49 -13.83 3.95
N GLY A 184 -29.66 -14.65 4.99
CA GLY A 184 -29.98 -16.06 4.87
C GLY A 184 -29.65 -16.87 6.12
N MET A 185 -29.93 -16.34 7.31
CA MET A 185 -30.34 -17.19 8.43
C MET A 185 -31.85 -17.02 8.57
N GLY A 186 -32.57 -17.86 7.83
CA GLY A 186 -33.92 -18.27 8.21
C GLY A 186 -33.82 -19.46 9.15
#